data_AF-A0A537PHS6-F1
#
_entry.id   AF-A0A537PHS6-F1
#
_cell.length_a   1.000
_cell.length_b   1.000
_cell.length_c   1.000
_cell.angle_alpha   90.00
_cell.angle_beta   90.00
_cell.angle_gamma   90.00
#
_symmetry.space_group_name_H-M   'P 1'
#
loop_
_entity.id
_entity.type
_entity.pdbx_description
1 polymer ?
#
loop_
_entity_poly.entity_id
_entity_poly.type
_entity_poly.pdbx_seq_one_letter_code
_entity_poly.pdbx_strand_id
1 'polypeptide(L)'
;SIDTEGVRKRIATPSARVRAAHIVLACSIHLGSLVPRIAGTLLPIWSYTMTTAPLGPRLAAAIAYRGAVTDTNLASNHYRIVGNDRLLWSGHTTTWEADPKRFVRRLKADVAAVYPQLADVEVEHAWSGVLGNALHRMPQIGELSGGLWLASGFGGHGINTTAMAGNILAQAIVEGDDAWRLFAPFELVWAGGSIGRAVMQVLYWWLDARERLAARAARRREQEDVRLAKRAALREGYEETGVEAQLGAVLPREHLPAEPQRGELPADPVASPAIDRRTVDEPLEARTPD
;
A
#
# COMPACT_ATOMS: atom_id res chain seq x y z
N SER A 1 12.19 15.53 -22.88
CA SER A 1 13.09 16.32 -22.02
C SER A 1 12.34 17.49 -21.43
N ILE A 2 12.86 18.06 -20.34
CA ILE A 2 12.32 19.28 -19.73
C ILE A 2 13.48 20.27 -19.54
N ASP A 3 13.25 21.51 -19.92
CA ASP A 3 14.12 22.66 -19.63
C ASP A 3 13.36 23.61 -18.70
N THR A 4 13.95 23.87 -17.53
CA THR A 4 13.33 24.58 -16.41
C THR A 4 13.96 25.92 -16.09
N GLU A 5 15.00 26.35 -16.81
CA GLU A 5 15.76 27.58 -16.48
C GLU A 5 15.04 28.86 -16.94
N GLY A 6 14.18 28.76 -17.96
CA GLY A 6 13.43 29.89 -18.48
C GLY A 6 12.16 30.25 -17.69
N VAL A 7 11.72 31.52 -17.82
CA VAL A 7 10.45 32.02 -17.26
C VAL A 7 9.28 31.08 -17.61
N ARG A 8 9.21 30.68 -18.89
CA ARG A 8 8.38 29.56 -19.35
C ARG A 8 9.26 28.34 -19.53
N LYS A 9 8.87 27.26 -18.87
CA LYS A 9 9.51 25.95 -18.94
C LYS A 9 9.13 25.29 -20.25
N ARG A 10 10.06 24.53 -20.82
CA ARG A 10 9.88 23.87 -22.12
C ARG A 10 9.85 22.37 -21.92
N ILE A 11 8.83 21.74 -22.46
CA ILE A 11 8.64 20.30 -22.43
C ILE A 11 8.71 19.82 -23.87
N ALA A 12 9.52 18.80 -24.12
CA ALA A 12 9.59 18.14 -25.42
C ALA A 12 9.31 16.65 -25.25
N THR A 13 8.31 16.17 -26.00
CA THR A 13 8.02 14.75 -26.21
C THR A 13 8.36 14.39 -27.65
N PRO A 14 8.37 13.10 -28.03
CA PRO A 14 8.58 12.71 -29.42
C PRO A 14 7.56 13.32 -30.40
N SER A 15 6.35 13.62 -29.93
CA SER A 15 5.24 14.10 -30.76
C SER A 15 4.94 15.59 -30.63
N ALA A 16 5.41 16.27 -29.58
CA ALA A 16 5.02 17.65 -29.32
C ALA A 16 6.05 18.45 -28.51
N ARG A 17 5.94 19.77 -28.61
CA ARG A 17 6.66 20.72 -27.75
C ARG A 17 5.67 21.66 -27.09
N VAL A 18 5.75 21.78 -25.78
CA VAL A 18 4.85 22.61 -24.97
C VAL A 18 5.66 23.62 -24.17
N ARG A 19 5.13 24.84 -24.02
CA ARG A 19 5.67 25.85 -23.12
C ARG A 19 4.67 26.07 -21.99
N ALA A 20 5.12 26.01 -20.75
CA ALA A 20 4.27 26.16 -19.59
C ALA A 20 4.89 27.13 -18.57
N ALA A 21 4.05 27.88 -17.86
CA ALA A 21 4.50 28.68 -16.72
C ALA A 21 4.82 27.80 -15.51
N HIS A 22 4.04 26.73 -15.32
CA HIS A 22 4.21 25.76 -14.24
C HIS A 22 4.36 24.33 -14.79
N ILE A 23 5.20 23.52 -14.15
CA ILE A 23 5.33 22.08 -14.37
C ILE A 23 5.21 21.39 -13.02
N VAL A 24 4.38 20.35 -12.93
CA VAL A 24 4.31 19.49 -11.74
C VAL A 24 4.92 18.12 -12.06
N LEU A 25 5.96 17.76 -11.33
CA LEU A 25 6.61 16.44 -11.42
C LEU A 25 5.88 15.47 -10.48
N ALA A 26 5.00 14.64 -11.06
CA ALA A 26 4.17 13.68 -10.33
C ALA A 26 4.48 12.20 -10.68
N CYS A 27 5.69 11.92 -11.19
CA CYS A 27 6.05 10.59 -11.69
C CYS A 27 6.67 9.66 -10.63
N SER A 28 6.85 10.14 -9.39
CA SER A 28 7.47 9.38 -8.28
C SER A 28 8.72 8.59 -8.70
N ILE A 29 8.75 7.28 -8.43
CA ILE A 29 9.86 6.38 -8.73
C ILE A 29 10.18 6.26 -10.23
N HIS A 30 9.25 6.63 -11.10
CA HIS A 30 9.40 6.59 -12.56
C HIS A 30 10.05 7.86 -13.15
N LEU A 31 10.42 8.83 -12.31
CA LEU A 31 11.05 10.07 -12.78
C LEU A 31 12.41 9.81 -13.47
N GLY A 32 13.14 8.79 -13.03
CA GLY A 32 14.31 8.24 -13.74
C GLY A 32 15.30 9.30 -14.25
N SER A 33 15.65 9.21 -15.52
CA SER A 33 16.60 10.12 -16.18
C SER A 33 16.02 11.51 -16.48
N LEU A 34 14.71 11.72 -16.30
CA LEU A 34 14.09 13.02 -16.56
C LEU A 34 14.60 14.09 -15.61
N VAL A 35 14.70 13.75 -14.32
CA VAL A 35 15.29 14.61 -13.29
C VAL A 35 16.09 13.75 -12.30
N PRO A 36 17.34 13.36 -12.64
CA PRO A 36 18.12 12.37 -11.90
C PRO A 36 18.32 12.71 -10.42
N ARG A 37 18.48 14.01 -10.12
CA ARG A 37 18.67 14.50 -8.75
C ARG A 37 17.48 14.17 -7.85
N ILE A 38 16.25 14.32 -8.35
CA ILE A 38 15.03 13.98 -7.61
C ILE A 38 14.79 12.47 -7.63
N ALA A 39 15.01 11.81 -8.77
CA ALA A 39 14.88 10.34 -8.84
C ALA A 39 15.79 9.63 -7.81
N GLY A 40 16.96 10.21 -7.52
CA GLY A 40 17.91 9.72 -6.53
C GLY A 40 17.50 9.91 -5.07
N THR A 41 16.40 10.61 -4.75
CA THR A 41 15.91 10.80 -3.38
C THR A 41 15.00 9.67 -2.90
N LEU A 42 14.61 8.77 -3.81
CA LEU A 42 13.68 7.70 -3.54
C LEU A 42 14.34 6.32 -3.59
N LEU A 43 14.03 5.51 -2.59
CA LEU A 43 14.23 4.07 -2.58
C LEU A 43 13.00 3.40 -3.17
N PRO A 44 13.14 2.57 -4.23
CA PRO A 44 12.05 1.71 -4.67
C PRO A 44 11.81 0.62 -3.65
N ILE A 45 10.56 0.48 -3.24
CA ILE A 45 10.09 -0.63 -2.43
C ILE A 45 8.99 -1.33 -3.22
N TRP A 46 9.24 -2.58 -3.58
CA TRP A 46 8.28 -3.44 -4.24
C TRP A 46 7.46 -4.18 -3.18
N SER A 47 6.14 -4.10 -3.28
CA SER A 47 5.19 -4.87 -2.47
C SER A 47 4.43 -5.85 -3.34
N TYR A 48 4.05 -7.00 -2.77
CA TYR A 48 3.42 -8.10 -3.49
C TYR A 48 2.00 -8.31 -2.99
N THR A 49 1.08 -8.47 -3.93
CA THR A 49 -0.34 -8.65 -3.64
C THR A 49 -0.89 -9.83 -4.41
N MET A 50 -1.82 -10.55 -3.80
CA MET A 50 -2.60 -11.61 -4.42
C MET A 50 -4.09 -11.41 -4.19
N THR A 51 -4.91 -11.94 -5.09
CA THR A 51 -6.35 -12.11 -4.88
C THR A 51 -6.71 -13.57 -5.06
N THR A 52 -7.54 -14.09 -4.15
CA THR A 52 -8.05 -15.45 -4.24
C THR A 52 -9.08 -15.59 -5.37
N ALA A 53 -9.32 -16.83 -5.80
CA ALA A 53 -10.57 -17.20 -6.46
C ALA A 53 -11.77 -16.89 -5.52
N PRO A 54 -13.02 -16.85 -6.03
CA PRO A 54 -14.21 -16.69 -5.19
C PRO A 54 -14.27 -17.76 -4.10
N LEU A 55 -14.35 -17.34 -2.85
CA LEU A 55 -14.33 -18.21 -1.67
C LEU A 55 -15.73 -18.58 -1.17
N GLY A 56 -16.76 -17.90 -1.69
CA GLY A 56 -18.15 -18.13 -1.34
C GLY A 56 -18.42 -17.99 0.17
N PRO A 57 -19.28 -18.84 0.75
CA PRO A 57 -19.65 -18.77 2.17
C PRO A 57 -18.47 -18.90 3.14
N ARG A 58 -17.37 -19.56 2.72
CA ARG A 58 -16.17 -19.75 3.57
C ARG A 58 -15.54 -18.43 3.98
N LEU A 59 -15.61 -17.41 3.13
CA LEU A 59 -15.06 -16.09 3.43
C LEU A 59 -15.83 -15.39 4.55
N ALA A 60 -17.15 -15.41 4.49
CA ALA A 60 -18.00 -14.78 5.51
C ALA A 60 -17.95 -15.52 6.86
N ALA A 61 -17.71 -16.83 6.83
CA ALA A 61 -17.45 -17.63 8.03
C ALA A 61 -16.08 -17.32 8.66
N ALA A 62 -15.08 -17.00 7.84
CA ALA A 62 -13.73 -16.70 8.32
C ALA A 62 -13.55 -15.23 8.75
N ILE A 63 -14.10 -14.28 8.00
CA ILE A 63 -13.85 -12.85 8.16
C ILE A 63 -15.20 -12.13 8.30
N ALA A 64 -15.47 -11.69 9.52
CA ALA A 64 -16.66 -10.91 9.84
C ALA A 64 -16.55 -9.46 9.33
N TYR A 65 -15.39 -8.85 9.57
CA TYR A 65 -15.16 -7.43 9.32
C TYR A 65 -15.04 -7.14 7.82
N ARG A 66 -15.82 -6.18 7.34
CA ARG A 66 -15.87 -5.82 5.91
C ARG A 66 -14.89 -4.69 5.53
N GLY A 67 -14.04 -4.24 6.44
CA GLY A 67 -13.09 -3.15 6.19
C GLY A 67 -11.74 -3.66 5.70
N ALA A 68 -10.78 -2.76 5.62
CA ALA A 68 -9.37 -3.11 5.42
C ALA A 68 -8.70 -3.36 6.76
N VAL A 69 -7.86 -4.39 6.82
CA VAL A 69 -7.05 -4.74 8.00
C VAL A 69 -5.59 -4.65 7.61
N THR A 70 -4.78 -4.07 8.49
CA THR A 70 -3.32 -4.06 8.39
C THR A 70 -2.73 -4.57 9.70
N ASP A 71 -1.67 -5.37 9.63
CA ASP A 71 -0.87 -5.72 10.80
C ASP A 71 0.30 -4.74 11.00
N THR A 72 0.91 -4.80 12.18
CA THR A 72 2.12 -4.04 12.53
C THR A 72 3.40 -4.84 12.32
N ASN A 73 3.30 -6.02 11.70
CA ASN A 73 4.46 -6.87 11.47
C ASN A 73 5.32 -6.29 10.34
N LEU A 74 6.57 -6.72 10.23
CA LEU A 74 7.47 -6.24 9.17
C LEU A 74 7.01 -6.69 7.77
N ALA A 75 6.32 -7.84 7.68
CA ALA A 75 5.65 -8.26 6.46
C ALA A 75 4.54 -7.27 6.03
N SER A 76 4.06 -6.45 6.98
CA SER A 76 3.02 -5.42 6.83
C SER A 76 1.85 -5.96 6.05
N ASN A 77 1.28 -7.07 6.53
CA ASN A 77 0.18 -7.71 5.85
C ASN A 77 -1.00 -6.76 5.86
N HIS A 78 -1.54 -6.49 4.67
CA HIS A 78 -2.74 -5.73 4.47
C HIS A 78 -3.72 -6.57 3.66
N TYR A 79 -4.94 -6.74 4.15
CA TYR A 79 -5.97 -7.51 3.45
C TYR A 79 -7.35 -6.87 3.57
N ARG A 80 -8.19 -7.18 2.57
CA ARG A 80 -9.59 -6.78 2.55
C ARG A 80 -10.40 -7.72 1.68
N ILE A 81 -11.71 -7.71 1.91
CA ILE A 81 -12.66 -8.36 1.02
C ILE A 81 -12.88 -7.47 -0.21
N VAL A 82 -12.87 -8.07 -1.40
CA VAL A 82 -13.12 -7.44 -2.69
C VAL A 82 -14.27 -8.18 -3.37
N GLY A 83 -15.23 -7.45 -3.96
CA GLY A 83 -16.38 -8.07 -4.65
C GLY A 83 -17.33 -8.88 -3.76
N ASN A 84 -17.16 -8.81 -2.43
CA ASN A 84 -17.86 -9.60 -1.40
C ASN A 84 -17.56 -11.11 -1.34
N ASP A 85 -16.77 -11.65 -2.26
CA ASP A 85 -16.50 -13.08 -2.38
C ASP A 85 -15.01 -13.43 -2.48
N ARG A 86 -14.12 -12.43 -2.63
CA ARG A 86 -12.68 -12.63 -2.77
C ARG A 86 -11.90 -11.98 -1.65
N LEU A 87 -10.76 -12.59 -1.32
CA LEU A 87 -9.79 -12.03 -0.38
C LEU A 87 -8.62 -11.45 -1.16
N LEU A 88 -8.39 -10.14 -1.01
CA LEU A 88 -7.14 -9.50 -1.41
C LEU A 88 -6.17 -9.54 -0.24
N TRP A 89 -4.95 -9.98 -0.48
CA TRP A 89 -3.88 -10.04 0.51
C TRP A 89 -2.60 -9.46 -0.06
N SER A 90 -2.04 -8.46 0.61
CA SER A 90 -0.77 -7.83 0.28
C SER A 90 0.18 -7.99 1.44
N GLY A 91 1.46 -8.24 1.13
CA GLY A 91 2.48 -8.40 2.14
C GLY A 91 3.85 -8.65 1.52
N HIS A 92 4.87 -8.63 2.37
CA HIS A 92 6.28 -8.70 2.01
C HIS A 92 6.75 -7.56 1.10
N THR A 93 8.02 -7.23 1.25
CA THR A 93 8.64 -6.17 0.45
C THR A 93 10.06 -6.51 0.03
N THR A 94 10.46 -6.02 -1.14
CA THR A 94 11.84 -6.10 -1.64
C THR A 94 12.28 -4.75 -2.20
N THR A 95 13.58 -4.49 -2.26
CA THR A 95 14.11 -3.25 -2.87
C THR A 95 14.42 -3.39 -4.37
N TRP A 96 14.25 -4.61 -4.90
CA TRP A 96 14.28 -4.92 -6.33
C TRP A 96 13.04 -5.67 -6.74
N GLU A 97 12.67 -5.51 -8.01
CA GLU A 97 11.60 -6.26 -8.61
C GLU A 97 11.92 -7.75 -8.59
N ALA A 98 10.95 -8.56 -8.18
CA ALA A 98 10.99 -9.99 -8.33
C ALA A 98 9.65 -10.49 -8.87
N ASP A 99 9.67 -11.70 -9.44
CA ASP A 99 8.46 -12.33 -9.95
C ASP A 99 7.43 -12.53 -8.81
N PRO A 100 6.22 -11.94 -8.89
CA PRO A 100 5.17 -12.10 -7.90
C PRO A 100 4.81 -13.56 -7.59
N LYS A 101 4.97 -14.46 -8.57
CA LYS A 101 4.71 -15.91 -8.38
C LYS A 101 5.57 -16.53 -7.28
N ARG A 102 6.76 -15.97 -7.02
CA ARG A 102 7.66 -16.43 -5.94
C ARG A 102 7.11 -16.13 -4.54
N PHE A 103 6.20 -15.17 -4.42
CA PHE A 103 5.61 -14.75 -3.15
C PHE A 103 4.26 -15.40 -2.86
N VAL A 104 3.56 -15.95 -3.86
CA VAL A 104 2.25 -16.61 -3.69
C VAL A 104 2.27 -17.64 -2.57
N ARG A 105 3.28 -18.51 -2.51
CA ARG A 105 3.38 -19.52 -1.44
C ARG A 105 3.51 -18.90 -0.05
N ARG A 106 4.21 -17.77 0.07
CA ARG A 106 4.40 -17.08 1.36
C ARG A 106 3.13 -16.33 1.77
N LEU A 107 2.51 -15.61 0.82
CA LEU A 107 1.23 -14.93 1.05
C LEU A 107 0.12 -15.93 1.44
N LYS A 108 0.07 -17.12 0.82
CA LYS A 108 -0.83 -18.21 1.25
C LYS A 108 -0.52 -18.70 2.65
N ALA A 109 0.76 -18.80 3.02
CA ALA A 109 1.15 -19.20 4.37
C ALA A 109 0.73 -18.14 5.41
N ASP A 110 0.78 -16.85 5.06
CA ASP A 110 0.30 -15.77 5.92
C ASP A 110 -1.23 -15.81 6.08
N VAL A 111 -1.98 -16.05 5.00
CA VAL A 111 -3.42 -16.31 5.08
C VAL A 111 -3.70 -17.50 5.99
N ALA A 112 -3.02 -18.63 5.81
CA ALA A 112 -3.21 -19.83 6.64
C ALA A 112 -2.84 -19.61 8.11
N ALA A 113 -1.87 -18.73 8.38
CA ALA A 113 -1.46 -18.40 9.74
C ALA A 113 -2.51 -17.56 10.49
N VAL A 114 -3.22 -16.68 9.78
CA VAL A 114 -4.26 -15.81 10.37
C VAL A 114 -5.64 -16.48 10.30
N TYR A 115 -5.94 -17.16 9.21
CA TYR A 115 -7.21 -17.84 8.92
C TYR A 115 -6.94 -19.29 8.48
N PRO A 116 -6.70 -20.23 9.42
CA PRO A 116 -6.42 -21.63 9.11
C PRO A 116 -7.50 -22.31 8.24
N GLN A 117 -8.76 -21.91 8.39
CA GLN A 117 -9.89 -22.37 7.58
C GLN A 117 -9.84 -21.92 6.11
N LEU A 118 -8.89 -21.04 5.76
CA LEU A 118 -8.60 -20.55 4.41
C LEU A 118 -7.19 -21.00 3.94
N ALA A 119 -6.61 -22.06 4.51
CA ALA A 119 -5.25 -22.49 4.15
C ALA A 119 -5.09 -23.01 2.70
N ASP A 120 -6.15 -23.58 2.14
CA ASP A 120 -6.21 -24.20 0.81
C ASP A 120 -6.65 -23.24 -0.31
N VAL A 121 -6.82 -21.94 -0.03
CA VAL A 121 -7.34 -20.98 -1.02
C VAL A 121 -6.58 -21.00 -2.34
N GLU A 122 -7.33 -20.99 -3.44
CA GLU A 122 -6.78 -20.81 -4.78
C GLU A 122 -6.49 -19.33 -5.03
N VAL A 123 -5.37 -19.05 -5.70
CA VAL A 123 -4.97 -17.70 -6.09
C VAL A 123 -5.30 -17.50 -7.57
N GLU A 124 -6.11 -16.50 -7.86
CA GLU A 124 -6.50 -16.16 -9.24
C GLU A 124 -5.54 -15.13 -9.84
N HIS A 125 -5.10 -14.15 -9.05
CA HIS A 125 -4.15 -13.14 -9.50
C HIS A 125 -3.06 -12.89 -8.46
N ALA A 126 -1.86 -12.58 -8.95
CA ALA A 126 -0.74 -12.11 -8.15
C ALA A 126 0.04 -11.07 -8.95
N TRP A 127 0.38 -9.96 -8.32
CA TRP A 127 1.13 -8.87 -8.94
C TRP A 127 2.03 -8.19 -7.92
N SER A 128 2.85 -7.27 -8.41
CA SER A 128 3.68 -6.39 -7.58
C SER A 128 3.39 -4.94 -7.90
N GLY A 129 3.65 -4.06 -6.93
CA GLY A 129 3.62 -2.62 -7.10
C GLY A 129 4.90 -2.01 -6.54
N VAL A 130 5.41 -0.97 -7.18
CA VAL A 130 6.58 -0.23 -6.73
C VAL A 130 6.18 1.09 -6.07
N LEU A 131 6.78 1.36 -4.92
CA LEU A 131 6.58 2.56 -4.13
C LEU A 131 7.90 3.34 -4.08
N GLY A 132 7.82 4.66 -4.23
CA GLY A 132 8.95 5.55 -4.01
C GLY A 132 8.98 6.04 -2.57
N ASN A 133 9.93 5.56 -1.77
CA ASN A 133 10.09 5.97 -0.37
C ASN A 133 11.28 6.91 -0.22
N ALA A 134 11.06 8.09 0.36
CA ALA A 134 12.14 8.91 0.87
C ALA A 134 12.69 8.31 2.18
N LEU A 135 13.96 8.61 2.52
CA LEU A 135 14.58 8.12 3.76
C LEU A 135 13.81 8.55 5.03
N HIS A 136 13.31 9.79 5.02
CA HIS A 136 12.51 10.36 6.11
C HIS A 136 11.03 9.92 6.09
N ARG A 137 10.62 9.12 5.10
CA ARG A 137 9.25 8.55 4.96
C ARG A 137 8.10 9.55 4.86
N MET A 138 8.40 10.81 4.57
CA MET A 138 7.38 11.85 4.33
C MET A 138 7.25 12.13 2.83
N PRO A 139 6.08 12.59 2.36
CA PRO A 139 5.92 13.07 1.00
C PRO A 139 6.88 14.23 0.71
N GLN A 140 7.34 14.29 -0.54
CA GLN A 140 8.10 15.40 -1.09
C GLN A 140 7.14 16.25 -1.91
N ILE A 141 6.65 17.34 -1.31
CA ILE A 141 5.68 18.27 -1.90
C ILE A 141 6.28 19.67 -1.83
N GLY A 142 6.29 20.40 -2.95
CA GLY A 142 6.68 21.80 -2.94
C GLY A 142 7.29 22.30 -4.24
N GLU A 143 7.74 23.54 -4.21
CA GLU A 143 8.41 24.20 -5.34
C GLU A 143 9.92 23.97 -5.28
N LEU A 144 10.50 23.52 -6.40
CA LEU A 144 11.94 23.26 -6.54
C LEU A 144 12.70 24.46 -7.08
N SER A 145 12.08 25.17 -8.01
CA SER A 145 12.51 26.42 -8.61
C SER A 145 11.27 27.11 -9.19
N GLY A 146 11.34 28.41 -9.46
CA GLY A 146 10.16 29.19 -9.84
C GLY A 146 9.33 28.55 -10.96
N GLY A 147 8.14 28.03 -10.63
CA GLY A 147 7.21 27.31 -11.49
C GLY A 147 7.54 25.83 -11.77
N LEU A 148 8.45 25.20 -11.03
CA LEU A 148 8.70 23.76 -11.08
C LEU A 148 8.32 23.14 -9.73
N TRP A 149 7.28 22.32 -9.73
CA TRP A 149 6.70 21.71 -8.55
C TRP A 149 6.98 20.22 -8.49
N LEU A 150 7.01 19.66 -7.28
CA LEU A 150 7.19 18.24 -7.02
C LEU A 150 6.02 17.70 -6.21
N ALA A 151 5.53 16.53 -6.60
CA ALA A 151 4.57 15.72 -5.86
C ALA A 151 5.07 14.26 -5.89
N SER A 152 5.80 13.85 -4.86
CA SER A 152 6.52 12.58 -4.87
C SER A 152 6.71 11.99 -3.47
N GLY A 153 7.35 10.82 -3.38
CA GLY A 153 7.77 10.24 -2.09
C GLY A 153 6.63 9.76 -1.18
N PHE A 154 5.43 9.52 -1.71
CA PHE A 154 4.24 9.16 -0.92
C PHE A 154 4.32 7.81 -0.20
N GLY A 155 5.30 6.97 -0.56
CA GLY A 155 5.46 5.62 -0.03
C GLY A 155 4.16 4.81 0.00
N GLY A 156 3.91 4.12 1.11
CA GLY A 156 2.72 3.28 1.31
C GLY A 156 1.38 4.02 1.48
N HIS A 157 1.38 5.35 1.48
CA HIS A 157 0.19 6.18 1.71
C HIS A 157 -0.26 6.92 0.44
N GLY A 158 0.01 6.37 -0.74
CA GLY A 158 -0.23 7.05 -2.01
C GLY A 158 -1.69 7.39 -2.29
N ILE A 159 -2.66 6.56 -1.88
CA ILE A 159 -4.07 6.74 -2.31
C ILE A 159 -4.68 8.03 -1.75
N ASN A 160 -4.56 8.28 -0.45
CA ASN A 160 -5.11 9.48 0.18
C ASN A 160 -4.17 10.68 0.03
N THR A 161 -2.86 10.46 0.19
CA THR A 161 -1.90 11.56 0.31
C THR A 161 -1.64 12.25 -1.03
N THR A 162 -1.80 11.54 -2.16
CA THR A 162 -1.66 12.15 -3.50
C THR A 162 -2.78 13.14 -3.81
N ALA A 163 -4.02 12.84 -3.42
CA ALA A 163 -5.15 13.75 -3.59
C ALA A 163 -4.95 15.05 -2.79
N MET A 164 -4.51 14.92 -1.54
CA MET A 164 -4.11 16.07 -0.71
C MET A 164 -3.00 16.89 -1.38
N ALA A 165 -1.94 16.23 -1.86
CA ALA A 165 -0.84 16.92 -2.53
C ALA A 165 -1.29 17.65 -3.81
N GLY A 166 -2.19 17.05 -4.58
CA GLY A 166 -2.79 17.68 -5.76
C GLY A 166 -3.52 18.98 -5.40
N ASN A 167 -4.35 18.95 -4.35
CA ASN A 167 -5.08 20.14 -3.89
C ASN A 167 -4.13 21.23 -3.38
N ILE A 168 -3.14 20.86 -2.55
CA ILE A 168 -2.14 21.79 -2.01
C ILE A 168 -1.37 22.49 -3.14
N LEU A 169 -0.91 21.73 -4.14
CA LEU A 169 -0.18 22.32 -5.27
C LEU A 169 -1.07 23.14 -6.19
N ALA A 170 -2.32 22.74 -6.41
CA ALA A 170 -3.27 23.52 -7.19
C ALA A 170 -3.55 24.88 -6.54
N GLN A 171 -3.81 24.91 -5.23
CA GLN A 171 -4.00 26.15 -4.45
C GLN A 171 -2.73 27.01 -4.48
N ALA A 172 -1.56 26.41 -4.31
CA ALA A 172 -0.29 27.14 -4.41
C ALA A 172 -0.09 27.81 -5.79
N ILE A 173 -0.47 27.12 -6.87
CA ILE A 173 -0.32 27.61 -8.25
C ILE A 173 -1.35 28.68 -8.60
N VAL A 174 -2.62 28.49 -8.20
CA VAL A 174 -3.74 29.34 -8.63
C VAL A 174 -3.95 30.52 -7.69
N GLU A 175 -3.88 30.27 -6.38
CA GLU A 175 -4.25 31.21 -5.32
C GLU A 175 -3.03 31.80 -4.60
N GLY A 176 -1.84 31.22 -4.81
CA GLY A 176 -0.62 31.64 -4.12
C GLY A 176 -0.55 31.15 -2.67
N ASP A 177 -1.32 30.12 -2.32
CA ASP A 177 -1.32 29.50 -1.00
C ASP A 177 0.08 28.92 -0.67
N ASP A 178 0.50 29.05 0.59
CA ASP A 178 1.81 28.63 1.06
C ASP A 178 1.80 27.40 2.00
N ALA A 179 0.68 26.70 2.13
CA ALA A 179 0.52 25.47 2.91
C ALA A 179 1.51 24.37 2.50
N TRP A 180 1.95 24.34 1.24
CA TRP A 180 3.01 23.44 0.78
C TRP A 180 4.33 23.62 1.54
N ARG A 181 4.59 24.80 2.12
CA ARG A 181 5.79 25.07 2.93
C ARG A 181 5.86 24.24 4.20
N LEU A 182 4.72 23.69 4.66
CA LEU A 182 4.72 22.72 5.77
C LEU A 182 5.53 21.46 5.45
N PHE A 183 5.77 21.18 4.17
CA PHE A 183 6.61 20.07 3.72
C PHE A 183 8.07 20.45 3.47
N ALA A 184 8.44 21.74 3.56
CA ALA A 184 9.81 22.21 3.35
C ALA A 184 10.86 21.61 4.29
N PRO A 185 10.56 21.27 5.58
CA PRO A 185 11.51 20.57 6.44
C PRO A 185 11.91 19.17 5.94
N PHE A 186 11.13 18.58 5.02
CA PHE A 186 11.41 17.26 4.45
C PHE A 186 12.27 17.41 3.20
N GLU A 187 13.56 17.58 3.42
CA GLU A 187 14.53 17.81 2.36
C GLU A 187 14.68 16.65 1.37
N LEU A 188 15.13 16.98 0.17
CA LEU A 188 15.45 16.05 -0.90
C LEU A 188 16.79 15.34 -0.64
N VAL A 189 16.79 14.46 0.37
CA VAL A 189 17.97 13.68 0.77
C VAL A 189 18.21 12.55 -0.23
N TRP A 190 19.45 12.40 -0.68
CA TRP A 190 19.85 11.31 -1.57
C TRP A 190 19.74 9.95 -0.88
N ALA A 191 19.07 9.00 -1.52
CA ALA A 191 18.66 7.72 -0.94
C ALA A 191 19.73 6.60 -1.02
N GLY A 192 20.98 6.92 -1.37
CA GLY A 192 22.06 5.93 -1.39
C GLY A 192 22.21 5.13 -2.69
N GLY A 193 21.36 5.37 -3.70
CA GLY A 193 21.44 4.66 -4.99
C GLY A 193 21.33 3.13 -4.86
N SER A 194 22.08 2.40 -5.69
CA SER A 194 22.08 0.92 -5.69
C SER A 194 22.66 0.32 -4.40
N ILE A 195 23.68 0.96 -3.81
CA ILE A 195 24.28 0.55 -2.53
C ILE A 195 23.27 0.70 -1.40
N GLY A 196 22.56 1.84 -1.34
CA GLY A 196 21.49 2.08 -0.37
C GLY A 196 20.38 1.03 -0.46
N ARG A 197 19.97 0.66 -1.69
CA ARG A 197 18.98 -0.42 -1.92
C ARG A 197 19.48 -1.77 -1.39
N ALA A 198 20.76 -2.07 -1.52
CA ALA A 198 21.36 -3.31 -1.01
C ALA A 198 21.41 -3.35 0.52
N VAL A 199 21.87 -2.26 1.14
CA VAL A 199 21.87 -2.12 2.61
C VAL A 199 20.45 -2.28 3.14
N MET A 200 19.47 -1.64 2.52
CA MET A 200 18.07 -1.76 2.91
C MET A 200 17.53 -3.18 2.73
N GLN A 201 17.88 -3.88 1.65
CA GLN A 201 17.45 -5.27 1.47
C GLN A 201 18.00 -6.20 2.56
N VAL A 202 19.28 -6.04 2.90
CA VAL A 202 19.93 -6.81 3.97
C VAL A 202 19.27 -6.50 5.31
N LEU A 203 18.98 -5.22 5.59
CA LEU A 203 18.28 -4.81 6.79
C LEU A 203 16.88 -5.44 6.86
N TYR A 204 16.12 -5.44 5.76
CA TYR A 204 14.81 -6.09 5.70
C TYR A 204 14.91 -7.59 5.98
N TRP A 205 15.86 -8.30 5.37
CA TRP A 205 16.07 -9.73 5.65
C TRP A 205 16.43 -9.99 7.10
N TRP A 206 17.27 -9.15 7.70
CA TRP A 206 17.66 -9.29 9.10
C TRP A 206 16.48 -9.04 10.05
N LEU A 207 15.70 -7.98 9.81
CA LEU A 207 14.52 -7.66 10.61
C LEU A 207 13.46 -8.78 10.48
N ASP A 208 13.20 -9.28 9.28
CA ASP A 208 12.26 -10.40 9.02
C ASP A 208 12.72 -11.68 9.73
N ALA A 209 14.02 -11.99 9.66
CA ALA A 209 14.58 -13.13 10.40
C ALA A 209 14.40 -12.99 11.92
N ARG A 210 14.63 -11.78 12.45
CA ARG A 210 14.48 -11.48 13.88
C ARG A 210 13.03 -11.61 14.33
N GLU A 211 12.09 -11.11 13.54
CA GLU A 211 10.65 -11.23 13.81
C GLU A 211 10.18 -12.69 13.78
N ARG A 212 10.65 -13.48 12.81
CA ARG A 212 10.34 -14.92 12.76
C ARG A 212 10.89 -15.67 13.98
N LEU A 213 12.08 -15.31 14.46
CA LEU A 213 12.64 -15.89 15.68
C LEU A 213 11.82 -15.52 16.91
N ALA A 214 11.45 -14.25 17.05
CA ALA A 214 10.58 -13.78 18.13
C ALA A 214 9.21 -14.49 18.11
N ALA A 215 8.58 -14.60 16.94
CA ALA A 215 7.29 -15.29 16.77
C ALA A 215 7.37 -16.81 17.06
N ARG A 216 8.52 -17.45 16.81
CA ARG A 216 8.74 -18.86 17.19
C ARG A 216 8.93 -19.01 18.70
N ALA A 217 9.67 -18.10 19.33
CA ALA A 217 9.86 -18.10 20.77
C ALA A 217 8.53 -17.86 21.51
N ALA A 218 7.71 -16.92 21.04
CA ALA A 218 6.39 -16.65 21.59
C ALA A 218 5.47 -17.89 21.55
N ARG A 219 5.38 -18.55 20.39
CA ARG A 219 4.59 -19.80 20.23
C ARG A 219 5.05 -20.93 21.14
N ARG A 220 6.36 -21.05 21.40
CA ARG A 220 6.87 -22.05 22.35
C ARG A 220 6.42 -21.76 23.77
N ARG A 221 6.48 -20.49 24.19
CA ARG A 221 6.00 -20.07 25.52
C ARG A 221 4.51 -20.34 25.70
N GLU A 222 3.70 -19.97 24.70
CA GLU A 222 2.26 -20.24 24.71
C GLU A 222 1.96 -21.75 24.82
N GLN A 223 2.69 -22.60 24.09
CA GLN A 223 2.53 -24.05 24.20
C GLN A 223 2.92 -24.59 25.59
N GLU A 224 3.96 -24.01 26.21
CA GLU A 224 4.35 -24.35 27.57
C GLU A 224 3.28 -23.92 28.58
N ASP A 225 2.74 -22.70 28.46
CA ASP A 225 1.69 -22.16 29.31
C ASP A 225 0.40 -22.99 29.20
N VAL A 226 -0.02 -23.32 27.98
CA VAL A 226 -1.18 -24.21 27.73
C VAL A 226 -0.93 -25.59 28.34
N ARG A 227 0.28 -26.14 28.20
CA ARG A 227 0.62 -27.45 28.78
C ARG A 227 0.63 -27.42 30.31
N LEU A 228 1.09 -26.34 30.91
CA LEU A 228 1.08 -26.13 32.36
C LEU A 228 -0.35 -25.94 32.87
N ALA A 229 -1.16 -25.12 32.20
CA ALA A 229 -2.57 -24.93 32.52
C ALA A 229 -3.35 -26.24 32.43
N LYS A 230 -3.15 -27.03 31.37
CA LYS A 230 -3.76 -28.36 31.23
C LYS A 230 -3.33 -29.33 32.35
N ARG A 231 -2.06 -29.29 32.76
CA ARG A 231 -1.56 -30.09 33.88
C ARG A 231 -2.11 -29.64 35.24
N ALA A 232 -2.30 -28.34 35.45
CA ALA A 232 -2.91 -27.80 36.66
C ALA A 232 -4.39 -28.19 36.75
N ALA A 233 -5.14 -28.03 35.66
CA ALA A 233 -6.54 -28.43 35.59
C ALA A 233 -6.76 -29.94 35.81
N LEU A 234 -5.89 -30.79 35.24
CA LEU A 234 -5.90 -32.24 35.50
C LEU A 234 -5.61 -32.59 36.98
N ARG A 235 -4.83 -31.77 37.70
CA ARG A 235 -4.57 -31.96 39.14
C ARG A 235 -5.73 -31.51 40.02
N GLU A 236 -6.50 -30.52 39.56
CA GLU A 236 -7.65 -29.97 40.28
C GLU A 236 -8.98 -30.66 39.94
N GLY A 237 -8.97 -31.66 39.04
CA GLY A 237 -10.14 -32.45 38.69
C GLY A 237 -11.12 -31.76 37.73
N TYR A 238 -10.67 -30.75 36.99
CA TYR A 238 -11.48 -30.06 35.98
C TYR A 238 -11.57 -30.88 34.68
N GLU A 239 -12.77 -30.98 34.09
CA GLU A 239 -12.98 -31.56 32.76
C GLU A 239 -12.24 -30.74 31.68
N GLU A 240 -11.58 -31.43 30.73
CA GLU A 240 -10.73 -30.84 29.66
C GLU A 240 -11.42 -29.72 28.87
N THR A 241 -12.74 -29.77 28.73
CA THR A 241 -13.58 -28.80 28.00
C THR A 241 -13.60 -27.40 28.62
N GLY A 242 -13.46 -27.26 29.95
CA GLY A 242 -13.46 -25.95 30.62
C GLY A 242 -12.15 -25.17 30.41
N VAL A 243 -11.05 -25.88 30.19
CA VAL A 243 -9.69 -25.33 30.07
C VAL A 243 -9.46 -24.74 28.68
N GLU A 244 -9.95 -25.41 27.63
CA GLU A 244 -9.89 -24.90 26.26
C GLU A 244 -10.76 -23.66 26.06
N ALA A 245 -11.92 -23.59 26.73
CA ALA A 245 -12.80 -22.41 26.72
C ALA A 245 -12.17 -21.17 27.40
N GLN A 246 -11.37 -21.37 28.45
CA GLN A 246 -10.68 -20.28 29.16
C GLN A 246 -9.41 -19.80 28.44
N LEU A 247 -8.65 -20.72 27.84
CA LEU A 247 -7.42 -20.39 27.11
C LEU A 247 -7.67 -19.86 25.69
N GLY A 248 -8.78 -20.26 25.07
CA GLY A 248 -9.16 -19.93 23.70
C GLY A 248 -10.24 -18.86 23.58
N ALA A 249 -10.46 -18.03 24.61
CA ALA A 249 -11.53 -17.03 24.64
C ALA A 249 -11.35 -15.94 23.55
N VAL A 250 -11.70 -16.30 22.32
CA VAL A 250 -12.22 -15.38 21.33
C VAL A 250 -13.56 -14.90 21.91
N LEU A 251 -13.66 -13.59 22.19
CA LEU A 251 -14.94 -12.99 22.59
C LEU A 251 -16.02 -13.48 21.62
N PRO A 252 -17.08 -14.16 22.11
CA PRO A 252 -18.18 -14.58 21.25
C PRO A 252 -18.68 -13.36 20.48
N ARG A 253 -19.12 -13.56 19.22
CA ARG A 253 -19.46 -12.45 18.31
C ARG A 253 -20.50 -11.48 18.89
N GLU A 254 -21.36 -11.98 19.75
CA GLU A 254 -22.37 -11.28 20.56
C GLU A 254 -21.79 -10.35 21.64
N HIS A 255 -20.54 -10.57 22.07
CA HIS A 255 -19.81 -9.76 23.05
C HIS A 255 -18.81 -8.79 22.40
N LEU A 256 -18.69 -8.78 21.07
CA LEU A 256 -17.94 -7.74 20.36
C LEU A 256 -18.72 -6.43 20.43
N PRO A 257 -18.04 -5.28 20.60
CA PRO A 257 -18.70 -3.98 20.47
C PRO A 257 -19.38 -3.91 19.10
N ALA A 258 -20.61 -3.36 19.08
CA ALA A 258 -21.35 -3.16 17.83
C ALA A 258 -20.44 -2.47 16.81
N GLU A 259 -20.42 -2.97 15.56
CA GLU A 259 -19.66 -2.32 14.50
C GLU A 259 -20.06 -0.83 14.47
N PRO A 260 -19.10 0.10 14.46
CA PRO A 260 -19.43 1.50 14.30
C PRO A 260 -20.27 1.60 13.02
N GLN A 261 -21.43 2.26 13.11
CA GLN A 261 -22.21 2.55 11.92
C GLN A 261 -21.26 3.21 10.93
N ARG A 262 -20.97 2.52 9.83
CA ARG A 262 -20.30 3.16 8.71
C ARG A 262 -21.23 4.31 8.37
N GLY A 263 -20.77 5.55 8.57
CA GLY A 263 -21.39 6.66 7.86
C GLY A 263 -21.51 6.22 6.42
N GLU A 264 -22.67 6.47 5.80
CA GLU A 264 -22.84 6.20 4.38
C GLU A 264 -21.61 6.79 3.68
N LEU A 265 -20.75 5.92 3.17
CA LEU A 265 -19.79 6.35 2.18
C LEU A 265 -20.67 6.96 1.10
N PRO A 266 -20.41 8.22 0.67
CA PRO A 266 -21.15 8.76 -0.45
C PRO A 266 -21.17 7.70 -1.54
N ALA A 267 -22.36 7.43 -2.09
CA ALA A 267 -22.53 6.50 -3.19
C ALA A 267 -21.38 6.71 -4.16
N ASP A 268 -20.69 5.61 -4.49
CA ASP A 268 -19.44 5.60 -5.25
C ASP A 268 -19.40 6.78 -6.23
N PRO A 269 -18.52 7.79 -6.04
CA PRO A 269 -18.47 8.94 -6.95
C PRO A 269 -18.05 8.51 -8.38
N VAL A 270 -17.73 7.23 -8.57
CA VAL A 270 -17.52 6.57 -9.86
C VAL A 270 -18.71 5.69 -10.26
N ALA A 271 -19.94 6.13 -10.00
CA ALA A 271 -20.99 5.94 -11.01
C ALA A 271 -20.66 6.88 -12.19
N SER A 272 -19.63 6.53 -12.97
CA SER A 272 -19.42 7.17 -14.26
C SER A 272 -20.74 7.09 -15.03
N PRO A 273 -21.29 8.20 -15.56
CA PRO A 273 -22.43 8.11 -16.45
C PRO A 273 -22.06 7.13 -17.57
N ALA A 274 -23.01 6.29 -17.97
CA ALA A 274 -22.79 5.32 -19.03
C ALA A 274 -22.17 6.04 -20.23
N ILE A 275 -20.95 5.65 -20.60
CA ILE A 275 -20.27 6.17 -21.78
C ILE A 275 -21.19 5.86 -22.96
N ASP A 276 -21.77 6.89 -23.57
CA ASP A 276 -22.51 6.77 -24.82
C ASP A 276 -21.54 6.24 -25.87
N ARG A 277 -21.69 4.96 -26.24
CA ARG A 277 -20.80 4.28 -27.19
C ARG A 277 -20.89 4.85 -28.60
N ARG A 278 -21.77 5.83 -28.86
CA ARG A 278 -21.93 6.46 -30.18
C ARG A 278 -20.82 7.45 -30.56
N THR A 279 -20.02 7.93 -29.61
CA THR A 279 -18.96 8.93 -29.88
C THR A 279 -17.55 8.35 -30.01
N VAL A 280 -17.41 7.02 -30.00
CA VAL A 280 -16.09 6.35 -30.07
C VAL A 280 -15.67 6.03 -31.52
N ASP A 281 -16.61 6.04 -32.48
CA ASP A 281 -16.35 5.60 -33.86
C ASP A 281 -16.35 6.73 -34.92
N GLU A 282 -16.40 8.02 -34.55
CA GLU A 282 -16.21 9.10 -35.53
C GLU A 282 -14.71 9.46 -35.68
N PRO A 283 -14.14 9.39 -36.89
CA PRO A 283 -12.76 9.83 -37.12
C PRO A 283 -12.61 11.33 -36.91
N LEU A 284 -11.56 11.73 -36.20
CA LEU A 284 -11.11 13.12 -36.06
C LEU A 284 -10.59 13.65 -37.40
N GLU A 285 -11.48 14.08 -38.29
CA GLU A 285 -11.14 15.00 -39.37
C GLU A 285 -12.07 16.22 -39.37
N ALA A 286 -11.45 17.38 -39.52
CA ALA A 286 -12.02 18.71 -39.75
C ALA A 286 -12.83 19.36 -38.60
N ARG A 287 -12.11 20.04 -37.70
CA ARG A 287 -12.59 21.32 -37.13
C ARG A 287 -11.50 22.38 -37.24
N THR A 288 -11.55 23.15 -38.33
CA THR A 288 -10.92 24.47 -38.43
C THR A 288 -11.74 25.48 -37.61
N PRO A 289 -11.11 26.41 -36.88
CA PRO A 289 -11.84 27.47 -36.17
C PRO A 289 -12.04 28.70 -37.07
N ASP A 290 -13.29 29.17 -37.12
CA ASP A 290 -13.62 30.60 -37.25
C ASP A 290 -13.34 31.32 -35.91
#